data_AF-A0AAD5X6Y1-F1
#
_entry.id   AF-A0AAD5X6Y1-F1
#
_cell.length_a   1.000
_cell.length_b   1.000
_cell.length_c   1.000
_cell.angle_alpha   90.00
_cell.angle_beta   90.00
_cell.angle_gamma   90.00
#
_symmetry.space_group_name_H-M   'P 1'
#
loop_
_entity.id
_entity.type
_entity.pdbx_description
1 polymer ?
#
loop_
_entity_poly.entity_id
_entity_poly.type
_entity_poly.pdbx_seq_one_letter_code
_entity_poly.pdbx_strand_id
1 'polypeptide(L)'
;MAEQCRNLSDTAASERADDCDLVYACIEFVYTVNGGKACLDVYNINDEIPCDDSDQYYVQENALTNYLNNAAVRKAVHVDPTLSVSDPGSTWVECNNITITQTTDETTPASVSYLPALVQKGVKVVIANGNLDLLLNYIGTEETLGNLT
;
A
#
# COMPACT_ATOMS: atom_id res chain seq x y z
N MET A 1 6.75 5.49 -21.06
CA MET A 1 5.35 5.09 -20.73
C MET A 1 4.81 5.92 -19.58
N ALA A 2 5.47 5.96 -18.41
CA ALA A 2 5.01 6.74 -17.24
C ALA A 2 4.63 8.22 -17.50
N GLU A 3 5.37 8.96 -18.35
CA GLU A 3 5.02 10.35 -18.67
C GLU A 3 3.68 10.52 -19.40
N GLN A 4 3.29 9.55 -20.24
CA GLN A 4 2.03 9.60 -20.98
C GLN A 4 0.81 9.32 -20.09
N CYS A 5 1.05 8.69 -18.93
CA CYS A 5 0.03 8.28 -17.98
C CYS A 5 -0.10 9.25 -16.80
N ARG A 6 0.89 10.13 -16.60
CA ARG A 6 1.02 11.05 -15.45
C ARG A 6 -0.20 11.96 -15.22
N ASN A 7 -0.93 12.30 -16.28
CA ASN A 7 -2.07 13.23 -16.24
C ASN A 7 -3.40 12.59 -16.63
N LEU A 8 -3.46 11.24 -16.72
CA LEU A 8 -4.71 10.56 -17.00
C LEU A 8 -5.59 10.52 -15.75
N SER A 9 -6.90 10.58 -15.93
CA SER A 9 -7.83 10.18 -14.87
C SER A 9 -7.80 8.66 -14.70
N ASP A 10 -8.23 8.16 -13.54
CA ASP A 10 -8.27 6.71 -13.25
C ASP A 10 -9.07 5.92 -14.30
N THR A 11 -10.17 6.49 -14.81
CA THR A 11 -10.93 5.88 -15.92
C THR A 11 -10.08 5.77 -17.19
N ALA A 12 -9.34 6.81 -17.55
CA ALA A 12 -8.49 6.80 -18.73
C ALA A 12 -7.22 5.95 -18.56
N ALA A 13 -6.72 5.82 -17.33
CA ALA A 13 -5.61 4.93 -16.98
C ALA A 13 -6.03 3.45 -17.02
N SER A 14 -7.21 3.11 -16.48
CA SER A 14 -7.77 1.75 -16.50
C SER A 14 -8.18 1.27 -17.89
N GLU A 15 -8.63 2.17 -18.77
CA GLU A 15 -8.81 1.86 -20.21
C GLU A 15 -7.49 1.57 -20.93
N ARG A 16 -6.36 1.93 -20.31
CA ARG A 16 -5.00 1.69 -20.80
C ARG A 16 -4.19 0.90 -19.77
N ALA A 17 -4.80 -0.09 -19.12
CA ALA A 17 -4.17 -0.79 -18.00
C ALA A 17 -2.77 -1.32 -18.32
N ASP A 18 -2.57 -1.83 -19.54
CA ASP A 18 -1.28 -2.36 -20.03
C ASP A 18 -0.16 -1.30 -20.10
N ASP A 19 -0.50 -0.01 -20.21
CA ASP A 19 0.45 1.10 -20.36
C ASP A 19 0.51 2.01 -19.11
N CYS A 20 -0.62 2.16 -18.41
CA CYS A 20 -0.89 3.22 -17.44
C CYS A 20 -1.43 2.73 -16.09
N ASP A 21 -1.83 1.47 -15.98
CA ASP A 21 -2.15 0.81 -14.71
C ASP A 21 -1.20 -0.39 -14.51
N LEU A 22 0.09 -0.08 -14.55
CA LEU A 22 1.16 -1.07 -14.45
C LEU A 22 1.14 -1.81 -13.12
N VAL A 23 0.53 -1.26 -12.07
CA VAL A 23 0.41 -1.95 -10.79
C VAL A 23 -0.52 -3.15 -10.95
N TYR A 24 -1.74 -2.96 -11.45
CA TYR A 24 -2.67 -4.07 -11.67
C TYR A 24 -2.14 -5.06 -12.73
N ALA A 25 -1.55 -4.57 -13.83
CA ALA A 25 -0.99 -5.44 -14.86
C ALA A 25 0.24 -6.23 -14.37
N CYS A 26 1.11 -5.63 -13.55
CA CYS A 26 2.26 -6.30 -12.94
C CYS A 26 1.81 -7.32 -11.90
N ILE A 27 0.83 -6.97 -11.07
CA ILE A 27 0.16 -7.89 -10.14
C ILE A 27 -0.38 -9.09 -10.94
N GLU A 28 -1.28 -8.92 -11.90
CA GLU A 28 -1.86 -10.07 -12.61
C GLU A 28 -0.81 -10.94 -13.34
N PHE A 29 0.24 -10.34 -13.91
CA PHE A 29 1.28 -11.06 -14.63
C PHE A 29 2.28 -11.79 -13.72
N VAL A 30 2.69 -11.15 -12.61
CA VAL A 30 3.71 -11.67 -11.69
C VAL A 30 3.11 -12.61 -10.66
N TYR A 31 1.79 -12.56 -10.44
CA TYR A 31 1.15 -13.36 -9.42
C TYR A 31 1.40 -14.84 -9.63
N THR A 32 1.21 -15.44 -10.81
CA THR A 32 1.35 -16.90 -10.89
C THR A 32 2.79 -17.41 -11.02
N VAL A 33 3.25 -18.19 -10.05
CA VAL A 33 4.50 -18.98 -10.10
C VAL A 33 4.21 -20.49 -10.04
N ASN A 34 5.22 -21.32 -10.28
CA ASN A 34 5.12 -22.78 -10.24
C ASN A 34 3.99 -23.37 -11.13
N GLY A 35 3.72 -22.74 -12.27
CA GLY A 35 2.66 -23.15 -13.20
C GLY A 35 1.25 -22.86 -12.68
N GLY A 36 1.07 -21.79 -11.91
CA GLY A 36 -0.21 -21.36 -11.34
C GLY A 36 -0.59 -22.06 -10.03
N LYS A 37 0.38 -22.66 -9.34
CA LYS A 37 0.16 -23.38 -8.07
C LYS A 37 0.41 -22.54 -6.83
N ALA A 38 1.16 -21.46 -6.98
CA ALA A 38 1.48 -20.52 -5.94
C ALA A 38 1.62 -19.14 -6.58
N CYS A 39 1.56 -18.11 -5.75
CA CYS A 39 1.74 -16.75 -6.15
C CYS A 39 2.88 -16.08 -5.41
N LEU A 40 3.48 -15.04 -6.00
CA LEU A 40 4.50 -14.24 -5.32
C LEU A 40 3.85 -13.32 -4.29
N ASP A 41 4.48 -13.17 -3.14
CA ASP A 41 4.15 -12.09 -2.21
C ASP A 41 4.56 -10.74 -2.83
N VAL A 42 3.57 -9.84 -2.98
CA VAL A 42 3.80 -8.49 -3.52
C VAL A 42 4.66 -7.62 -2.62
N TYR A 43 4.72 -7.92 -1.32
CA TYR A 43 5.55 -7.21 -0.36
C TYR A 43 6.95 -7.82 -0.23
N ASN A 44 7.17 -9.06 -0.69
CA ASN A 44 8.46 -9.73 -0.70
C ASN A 44 8.57 -10.81 -1.79
N ILE A 45 9.25 -10.51 -2.90
CA ILE A 45 9.42 -11.41 -4.05
C ILE A 45 10.14 -12.74 -3.77
N ASN A 46 10.72 -12.92 -2.59
CA ASN A 46 11.31 -14.21 -2.19
C ASN A 46 10.28 -15.20 -1.61
N ASP A 47 9.09 -14.71 -1.25
CA ASP A 47 8.07 -15.51 -0.59
C ASP A 47 6.99 -15.94 -1.59
N GLU A 48 6.52 -17.18 -1.43
CA GLU A 48 5.42 -17.75 -2.20
C GLU A 48 4.18 -17.93 -1.30
N ILE A 49 3.03 -17.48 -1.78
CA ILE A 49 1.74 -17.45 -1.08
C ILE A 49 0.66 -18.14 -1.94
N PRO A 50 -0.38 -18.75 -1.35
CA PRO A 50 -1.58 -19.15 -2.10
C PRO A 50 -2.17 -18.00 -2.95
N CYS A 51 -2.53 -18.30 -4.19
CA CYS A 51 -2.97 -17.28 -5.16
C CYS A 51 -4.31 -16.60 -4.88
N ASP A 52 -5.14 -17.20 -4.04
CA ASP A 52 -6.42 -16.66 -3.60
C ASP A 52 -6.31 -15.70 -2.42
N ASP A 53 -5.08 -15.42 -1.99
CA ASP A 53 -4.84 -14.83 -0.70
C ASP A 53 -3.61 -13.91 -0.78
N SER A 54 -3.92 -12.62 -0.88
CA SER A 54 -2.96 -11.54 -1.03
C SER A 54 -2.31 -11.09 0.29
N ASP A 55 -2.65 -11.71 1.43
CA ASP A 55 -2.40 -11.07 2.74
C ASP A 55 -2.08 -12.04 3.91
N GLN A 56 -2.24 -13.35 3.76
CA GLN A 56 -2.03 -14.33 4.86
C GLN A 56 -0.66 -14.39 5.52
N TYR A 57 0.37 -13.73 4.98
CA TYR A 57 1.74 -13.95 5.45
C TYR A 57 2.14 -13.16 6.69
N TYR A 58 1.29 -12.29 7.22
CA TYR A 58 1.40 -11.93 8.62
C TYR A 58 0.72 -13.00 9.47
N VAL A 59 1.38 -14.14 9.66
CA VAL A 59 1.05 -15.09 10.74
C VAL A 59 1.04 -14.39 12.12
N GLN A 60 1.61 -13.18 12.22
CA GLN A 60 1.57 -12.29 13.38
C GLN A 60 0.38 -11.31 13.42
N GLU A 61 -0.40 -11.13 12.36
CA GLU A 61 -1.59 -10.26 12.36
C GLU A 61 -2.59 -10.67 13.43
N ASN A 62 -2.85 -11.97 13.52
CA ASN A 62 -3.69 -12.51 14.57
C ASN A 62 -3.05 -12.29 15.95
N ALA A 63 -1.73 -12.37 16.09
CA ALA A 63 -1.06 -12.13 17.36
C ALA A 63 -1.18 -10.66 17.79
N LEU A 64 -0.96 -9.72 16.88
CA LEU A 64 -1.09 -8.29 17.14
C LEU A 64 -2.55 -7.90 17.40
N THR A 65 -3.47 -8.38 16.57
CA THR A 65 -4.93 -8.20 16.73
C THR A 65 -5.39 -8.72 18.08
N ASN A 66 -4.97 -9.92 18.47
CA ASN A 66 -5.33 -10.51 19.76
C ASN A 66 -4.73 -9.73 20.93
N TYR A 67 -3.47 -9.28 20.79
CA TYR A 67 -2.79 -8.51 21.83
C TYR A 67 -3.45 -7.14 22.04
N LEU A 68 -3.69 -6.39 20.97
CA LEU A 68 -4.28 -5.06 21.03
C LEU A 68 -5.76 -5.08 21.40
N ASN A 69 -6.47 -6.19 21.15
CA ASN A 69 -7.85 -6.37 21.63
C ASN A 69 -7.95 -6.96 23.04
N ASN A 70 -6.84 -7.33 23.68
CA ASN A 70 -6.86 -7.78 25.06
C ASN A 70 -7.34 -6.64 26.00
N ALA A 71 -8.30 -6.94 26.88
CA ALA A 71 -8.90 -5.94 27.77
C ALA A 71 -7.87 -5.26 28.70
N ALA A 72 -6.86 -5.98 29.17
CA ALA A 72 -5.81 -5.40 30.01
C ALA A 72 -4.90 -4.45 29.21
N VAL A 73 -4.58 -4.80 27.96
CA VAL A 73 -3.78 -3.95 27.06
C VAL A 73 -4.55 -2.70 26.68
N ARG A 74 -5.81 -2.83 26.27
CA ARG A 74 -6.71 -1.70 25.98
C ARG A 74 -6.82 -0.75 27.16
N LYS A 75 -6.98 -1.28 28.37
CA LYS A 75 -7.00 -0.47 29.59
C LYS A 75 -5.67 0.23 29.83
N ALA A 76 -4.54 -0.44 29.61
CA ALA A 76 -3.21 0.11 29.82
C ALA A 76 -2.87 1.26 28.87
N VAL A 77 -3.41 1.25 27.64
CA VAL A 77 -3.26 2.34 26.67
C VAL A 77 -4.43 3.35 26.72
N HIS A 78 -5.26 3.28 27.76
CA HIS A 78 -6.38 4.18 28.01
C HIS A 78 -7.44 4.22 26.91
N VAL A 79 -7.73 3.08 26.27
CA VAL A 79 -8.93 2.97 25.44
C VAL A 79 -10.16 3.21 26.30
N ASP A 80 -11.09 4.05 25.83
CA ASP A 80 -12.33 4.35 26.53
C ASP A 80 -13.10 3.05 26.87
N PRO A 81 -13.38 2.77 28.15
CA PRO A 81 -14.09 1.56 28.55
C PRO A 81 -15.56 1.54 28.11
N THR A 82 -16.12 2.70 27.76
CA THR A 82 -17.49 2.83 27.24
C THR A 82 -17.58 2.62 25.74
N LEU A 83 -16.44 2.57 25.04
CA LEU A 83 -16.38 2.44 23.59
C LEU A 83 -17.08 1.17 23.10
N SER A 84 -16.92 0.05 23.82
CA SER A 84 -17.62 -1.21 23.51
C SER A 84 -19.13 -1.18 23.75
N VAL A 85 -19.64 -0.14 24.45
CA VAL A 85 -21.08 0.08 24.67
C VAL A 85 -21.64 1.00 23.57
N SER A 86 -20.92 2.06 23.20
CA SER A 86 -21.33 3.00 22.15
C SER A 86 -21.10 2.46 20.73
N ASP A 87 -20.09 1.60 20.58
CA ASP A 87 -19.72 0.92 19.34
C ASP A 87 -19.24 -0.51 19.68
N PRO A 88 -20.18 -1.47 19.75
CA PRO A 88 -19.87 -2.87 20.04
C PRO A 88 -18.91 -3.52 19.03
N GLY A 89 -18.70 -2.91 17.86
CA GLY A 89 -17.76 -3.35 16.83
C GLY A 89 -16.37 -2.73 16.94
N SER A 90 -16.11 -1.90 17.96
CA SER A 90 -14.85 -1.15 18.09
C SER A 90 -13.68 -2.02 18.58
N THR A 91 -13.27 -2.95 17.73
CA THR A 91 -12.05 -3.74 17.85
C THR A 91 -10.93 -3.09 17.05
N TRP A 92 -9.70 -3.21 17.55
CA TRP A 92 -8.54 -2.90 16.73
C TRP A 92 -8.49 -3.88 15.56
N VAL A 93 -8.30 -3.35 14.36
CA VAL A 93 -8.02 -4.06 13.12
C VAL A 93 -6.84 -3.35 12.47
N GLU A 94 -6.00 -4.08 11.73
CA GLU A 94 -4.83 -3.48 11.10
C GLU A 94 -5.22 -2.51 9.98
N CYS A 95 -6.01 -3.01 9.02
CA CYS A 95 -6.55 -2.24 7.93
C CYS A 95 -8.06 -2.17 8.07
N ASN A 96 -8.61 -0.95 8.14
CA ASN A 96 -10.05 -0.79 7.99
C ASN A 96 -10.36 -0.83 6.49
N ASN A 97 -11.34 -1.63 6.08
CA ASN A 97 -11.83 -1.69 4.70
C ASN A 97 -12.68 -0.46 4.38
N ILE A 98 -12.08 0.71 4.53
CA ILE A 98 -12.58 1.95 3.97
C ILE A 98 -12.08 1.99 2.53
N THR A 99 -13.00 2.03 1.58
CA THR A 99 -12.61 2.48 0.26
C THR A 99 -12.28 3.95 0.40
N ILE A 100 -11.05 4.35 0.07
CA ILE A 100 -10.68 5.76 -0.09
C ILE A 100 -11.38 6.24 -1.38
N THR A 101 -12.71 6.36 -1.34
CA THR A 101 -13.58 6.79 -2.46
C THR A 101 -13.79 8.30 -2.47
N GLN A 102 -13.03 9.08 -1.71
CA GLN A 102 -13.11 10.52 -1.88
C GLN A 102 -12.43 10.85 -3.20
N THR A 103 -13.25 10.98 -4.24
CA THR A 103 -12.97 11.54 -5.58
C THR A 103 -12.21 12.88 -5.56
N THR A 104 -11.95 13.45 -4.39
CA THR A 104 -11.09 14.61 -4.17
C THR A 104 -9.60 14.29 -4.20
N ASP A 105 -9.17 13.07 -3.84
CA ASP A 105 -7.74 12.70 -3.85
C ASP A 105 -7.19 12.61 -5.29
N GLU A 106 -8.04 12.27 -6.26
CA GLU A 106 -7.73 12.25 -7.70
C GLU A 106 -7.42 13.64 -8.29
N THR A 107 -7.84 14.71 -7.62
CA THR A 107 -7.61 16.09 -8.12
C THR A 107 -6.26 16.66 -7.70
N THR A 108 -5.57 16.00 -6.76
CA THR A 108 -4.31 16.48 -6.23
C THR A 108 -3.14 15.83 -6.97
N PRO A 109 -2.08 16.58 -7.31
CA PRO A 109 -0.93 15.99 -7.97
C PRO A 109 -0.24 15.01 -7.02
N ALA A 110 0.36 13.96 -7.59
CA ALA A 110 1.13 12.98 -6.84
C ALA A 110 2.15 13.65 -5.91
N SER A 111 2.36 13.07 -4.73
CA SER A 111 3.17 13.66 -3.65
C SER A 111 4.62 13.99 -4.07
N VAL A 112 5.15 13.24 -5.04
CA VAL A 112 6.45 13.48 -5.68
C VAL A 112 6.60 14.91 -6.20
N SER A 113 5.52 15.55 -6.66
CA SER A 113 5.51 16.93 -7.17
C SER A 113 5.89 17.98 -6.12
N TYR A 114 5.74 17.66 -4.83
CA TYR A 114 6.11 18.57 -3.73
C TYR A 114 7.56 18.41 -3.28
N LEU A 115 8.26 17.33 -3.66
CA LEU A 115 9.62 17.05 -3.20
C LEU A 115 10.61 18.17 -3.54
N PRO A 116 10.64 18.75 -4.76
CA PRO A 116 11.56 19.85 -5.06
C PRO A 116 11.37 21.06 -4.14
N ALA A 117 10.11 21.44 -3.89
CA ALA A 117 9.79 22.58 -3.02
C ALA A 117 10.18 22.34 -1.55
N LEU A 118 10.05 21.11 -1.06
CA LEU A 118 10.48 20.73 0.28
C LEU A 118 12.00 20.83 0.42
N VAL A 119 12.74 20.25 -0.52
CA VAL A 119 14.21 20.29 -0.53
C VAL A 119 14.74 21.72 -0.66
N GLN A 120 14.16 22.54 -1.54
CA GLN A 120 14.52 23.96 -1.70
C GLN A 120 14.33 24.77 -0.41
N LYS A 121 13.33 24.42 0.41
CA LYS A 121 13.09 25.04 1.73
C LYS A 121 14.00 24.50 2.83
N GLY A 122 14.94 23.61 2.51
CA GLY A 122 15.89 23.03 3.46
C GLY A 122 15.32 21.87 4.28
N VAL A 123 14.19 21.29 3.88
CA VAL A 123 13.67 20.06 4.50
C VAL A 123 14.57 18.91 4.10
N LYS A 124 15.09 18.18 5.08
CA LYS A 124 15.87 16.95 4.85
C LYS A 124 14.90 15.81 4.58
N VAL A 125 15.00 15.20 3.41
CA VAL A 125 14.17 14.07 2.99
C VAL A 125 15.05 12.83 2.86
N VAL A 126 14.59 11.72 3.45
CA VAL A 126 15.19 10.40 3.28
C VAL A 126 14.15 9.50 2.63
N ILE A 127 14.52 8.88 1.52
CA ILE A 127 13.70 7.90 0.82
C ILE A 127 14.46 6.58 0.89
N ALA A 128 13.81 5.54 1.39
CA ALA A 128 14.36 4.21 1.55
C ALA A 128 13.35 3.18 1.05
N ASN A 129 13.85 2.14 0.39
CA ASN A 129 13.04 1.05 -0.15
C ASN A 129 13.62 -0.30 0.29
N GLY A 130 12.73 -1.27 0.53
CA GLY A 130 13.12 -2.66 0.53
C GLY A 130 13.46 -3.10 -0.90
N ASN A 131 14.54 -3.86 -1.08
CA ASN A 131 14.95 -4.32 -2.42
C ASN A 131 14.18 -5.57 -2.89
N LEU A 132 13.25 -6.08 -2.08
CA LEU A 132 12.42 -7.25 -2.37
C LEU A 132 10.93 -6.91 -2.48
N ASP A 133 10.56 -5.65 -2.29
CA ASP A 133 9.18 -5.18 -2.48
C ASP A 133 8.88 -5.14 -3.98
N LEU A 134 7.81 -5.82 -4.41
CA LEU A 134 7.35 -5.76 -5.80
C LEU A 134 6.45 -4.55 -6.03
N LEU A 135 5.49 -4.33 -5.12
CA LEU A 135 4.46 -3.32 -5.22
C LEU A 135 5.06 -1.92 -5.29
N LEU A 136 6.00 -1.59 -4.41
CA LEU A 136 6.70 -0.32 -4.34
C LEU A 136 8.22 -0.49 -4.51
N ASN A 137 8.59 -1.19 -5.58
CA ASN A 137 9.97 -1.55 -5.86
C ASN A 137 10.92 -0.33 -5.98
N TYR A 138 12.19 -0.58 -5.64
CA TYR A 138 13.23 0.45 -5.65
C TYR A 138 13.50 1.02 -7.06
N ILE A 139 13.30 0.24 -8.12
CA ILE A 139 13.54 0.69 -9.51
C ILE A 139 12.57 1.81 -9.87
N GLY A 140 11.27 1.61 -9.60
CA GLY A 140 10.25 2.64 -9.82
C GLY A 140 10.50 3.89 -8.99
N THR A 141 11.03 3.73 -7.78
CA THR A 141 11.43 4.87 -6.94
C THR A 141 12.63 5.62 -7.52
N GLU A 142 13.69 4.93 -7.93
CA GLU A 142 14.87 5.53 -8.56
C GLU A 142 14.53 6.28 -9.85
N GLU A 143 13.69 5.68 -10.71
CA GLU A 143 13.22 6.33 -11.94
C GLU A 143 12.37 7.58 -11.63
N THR A 144 11.50 7.50 -10.63
CA THR A 144 10.67 8.62 -10.21
C THR A 144 11.52 9.79 -9.71
N LEU A 145 12.53 9.49 -8.87
CA LEU A 145 13.43 10.50 -8.32
C LEU A 145 14.42 11.06 -9.35
N GLY A 146 14.91 10.22 -10.27
CA GLY A 146 15.78 10.65 -11.37
C GLY A 146 15.11 11.63 -12.33
N ASN A 147 13.79 11.64 -12.37
CA ASN A 147 12.97 12.55 -13.18
C ASN A 147 12.44 13.77 -12.40
N LEU A 148 12.94 14.01 -11.17
CA LEU A 148 12.72 15.27 -10.47
C LEU A 148 13.61 16.35 -11.09
N THR A 149 13.02 17.19 -11.95
CA THR A 149 13.68 18.36 -12.54
C THR A 149 13.45 19.63 -11.74
#